data_AF-A0A945F652-F1
#
_entry.id   AF-A0A945F652-F1
#
_cell.length_a   1.000
_cell.length_b   1.000
_cell.length_c   1.000
_cell.angle_alpha   90.00
_cell.angle_beta   90.00
_cell.angle_gamma   90.00
#
_symmetry.space_group_name_H-M   'P 1'
#
loop_
_entity.id
_entity.type
_entity.pdbx_description
1 polymer ?
#
loop_
_entity_poly.entity_id
_entity_poly.type
_entity_poly.pdbx_seq_one_letter_code
_entity_poly.pdbx_strand_id
1 'polypeptide(L)' 'YGAQGGGAEDVKPCFNDDGLGAVVNSSRGITFAYEKLDGFDEKSYAEAARQACLNMKKDLETIF' A
#
# COMPACT_ATOMS: atom_id res chain seq x y z
N TYR A 1 1.17 -4.36 3.23
CA TYR A 1 2.28 -5.28 2.94
C TYR A 1 3.57 -4.47 3.21
N GLY A 2 4.59 -4.98 3.92
CA GLY A 2 5.81 -4.19 4.16
C GLY A 2 6.61 -4.47 5.44
N ALA A 3 7.77 -3.79 5.49
CA ALA A 3 8.85 -3.76 6.51
C ALA A 3 9.47 -5.10 6.96
N GLN A 4 8.77 -6.23 6.85
CA GLN A 4 9.28 -7.58 7.15
C GLN A 4 8.81 -8.60 6.11
N GLY A 5 9.08 -8.32 4.82
CA GLY A 5 8.49 -9.10 3.72
C GLY A 5 6.98 -8.87 3.59
N GLY A 6 6.40 -9.41 2.52
CA GLY A 6 5.07 -9.03 2.09
C GLY A 6 5.16 -7.77 1.23
N GLY A 7 5.85 -7.80 0.10
CA GLY A 7 5.75 -6.87 -1.03
C GLY A 7 4.54 -7.19 -1.92
N ALA A 8 4.41 -6.52 -3.07
CA ALA A 8 3.42 -6.92 -4.08
C ALA A 8 3.65 -8.37 -4.57
N GLU A 9 4.90 -8.73 -4.91
CA GLU A 9 5.24 -10.09 -5.36
C GLU A 9 4.89 -11.17 -4.34
N ASP A 10 5.08 -10.88 -3.05
CA ASP A 10 4.80 -11.83 -1.98
C ASP A 10 3.30 -12.10 -1.79
N VAL A 11 2.44 -11.15 -2.18
CA VAL A 11 0.99 -11.31 -2.08
C VAL A 11 0.35 -11.84 -3.35
N LYS A 12 1.07 -11.86 -4.49
CA LYS A 12 0.56 -12.38 -5.77
C LYS A 12 -0.06 -13.78 -5.66
N PRO A 13 0.54 -14.76 -4.97
CA PRO A 13 -0.03 -16.11 -4.86
C PRO A 13 -1.34 -16.19 -4.07
N CYS A 14 -1.73 -15.12 -3.36
CA CYS A 14 -2.99 -15.06 -2.63
C CYS A 14 -4.19 -14.71 -3.51
N PHE A 15 -3.96 -14.22 -4.73
CA PHE A 15 -5.00 -13.86 -5.68
C PHE A 15 -5.28 -15.01 -6.64
N ASN A 16 -6.51 -15.02 -7.15
CA ASN A 16 -6.90 -15.86 -8.28
C ASN A 16 -6.29 -15.33 -9.59
N ASP A 17 -6.37 -16.13 -10.65
CA ASP A 17 -5.89 -15.76 -11.99
C ASP A 17 -6.59 -14.52 -12.59
N ASP A 18 -7.76 -14.13 -12.05
CA ASP A 18 -8.51 -12.93 -12.44
C ASP A 18 -8.13 -11.67 -11.63
N GLY A 19 -7.14 -11.77 -10.73
CA GLY A 19 -6.71 -10.68 -9.85
C GLY A 19 -7.65 -10.41 -8.67
N LEU A 20 -8.64 -11.27 -8.41
CA LEU A 20 -9.54 -11.19 -7.24
C LEU A 20 -9.15 -12.22 -6.16
N GLY A 21 -9.93 -12.27 -5.07
CA GLY A 21 -9.79 -13.33 -4.05
C GLY A 21 -8.97 -12.97 -2.81
N ALA A 22 -8.27 -11.83 -2.80
CA ALA A 22 -7.53 -11.35 -1.64
C ALA A 22 -7.86 -9.90 -1.26
N VAL A 23 -7.75 -9.61 0.05
CA VAL A 23 -7.79 -8.25 0.59
C VAL A 23 -6.41 -7.96 1.20
N VAL A 24 -5.72 -6.97 0.67
CA VAL A 24 -4.38 -6.61 1.14
C VAL A 24 -4.48 -5.46 2.13
N ASN A 25 -4.02 -5.69 3.36
CA ASN A 25 -3.99 -4.67 4.40
C ASN A 25 -2.64 -3.92 4.45
N SER A 26 -2.70 -2.62 4.78
CA SER A 26 -1.54 -1.80 5.12
C SER A 26 -1.89 -0.77 6.20
N SER A 27 -1.80 -1.15 7.48
CA SER A 27 -2.12 -0.23 8.58
C SER A 27 -1.10 0.90 8.72
N ARG A 28 0.06 0.66 9.36
CA ARG A 28 1.08 1.70 9.62
C ARG A 28 1.71 2.30 8.36
N GLY A 29 1.59 1.64 7.21
CA GLY A 29 2.02 2.19 5.92
C GLY A 29 1.15 3.35 5.47
N ILE A 30 -0.16 3.30 5.77
CA ILE A 30 -1.13 4.34 5.44
C ILE A 30 -1.28 5.33 6.60
N THR A 31 -1.45 4.86 7.84
CA THR A 31 -1.70 5.72 9.01
C THR A 31 -0.58 6.72 9.28
N PHE A 32 0.68 6.31 9.09
CA PHE A 32 1.87 7.14 9.33
C PHE A 32 2.53 7.58 8.02
N ALA A 33 1.77 7.67 6.92
CA ALA A 33 2.30 8.07 5.63
C ALA A 33 2.89 9.49 5.66
N TYR A 34 2.32 10.39 6.45
CA TYR A 34 2.78 11.78 6.57
C TYR A 34 4.17 11.92 7.20
N GLU A 35 4.67 10.90 7.90
CA GLU A 35 6.03 10.88 8.45
C GLU A 35 7.05 10.28 7.46
N LYS A 36 6.57 9.64 6.39
CA LYS A 36 7.38 8.81 5.48
C LYS A 36 7.44 9.33 4.05
N LEU A 37 6.39 10.01 3.60
CA LEU A 37 6.32 10.57 2.27
C LEU A 37 6.83 12.01 2.27
N ASP A 38 7.71 12.32 1.32
CA ASP A 38 8.23 13.67 1.16
C ASP A 38 7.10 14.66 0.83
N GLY A 39 7.16 15.86 1.41
CA GLY A 39 6.21 16.93 1.17
C GLY A 39 4.92 16.87 2.00
N PHE A 40 4.82 15.93 2.94
CA PHE A 40 3.71 15.83 3.88
C PHE A 40 4.16 16.07 5.33
N ASP A 41 3.20 16.40 6.19
CA ASP A 41 3.35 16.66 7.61
C ASP A 41 2.06 16.27 8.36
N GLU A 42 2.05 16.44 9.68
CA GLU A 42 0.89 16.12 10.53
C GLU A 42 -0.41 16.83 10.09
N LYS A 43 -0.33 18.01 9.48
CA LYS A 43 -1.50 18.77 9.03
C LYS A 43 -2.08 18.22 7.72
N SER A 44 -1.25 17.53 6.94
CA SER A 44 -1.60 16.93 5.65
C SER A 44 -1.72 15.40 5.74
N TYR A 45 -2.00 14.87 6.94
CA TYR A 45 -2.06 13.42 7.20
C TYR A 45 -3.09 12.70 6.31
N ALA A 46 -4.22 13.35 6.02
CA ALA A 46 -5.28 12.76 5.21
C ALA A 46 -4.85 12.63 3.74
N GLU A 47 -4.20 13.66 3.20
CA GLU A 47 -3.63 13.65 1.87
C GLU A 47 -2.49 12.63 1.76
N ALA A 48 -1.62 12.56 2.77
CA ALA A 48 -0.54 11.57 2.82
C ALA A 48 -1.08 10.15 2.85
N ALA A 49 -2.12 9.88 3.67
CA ALA A 49 -2.79 8.58 3.73
C ALA A 49 -3.39 8.21 2.36
N ARG A 50 -4.06 9.16 1.70
CA ARG A 50 -4.59 8.96 0.34
C ARG A 50 -3.47 8.65 -0.66
N GLN A 51 -2.36 9.39 -0.61
CA GLN A 51 -1.22 9.16 -1.50
C GLN A 51 -0.60 7.78 -1.27
N ALA A 52 -0.48 7.34 -0.01
CA ALA A 52 -0.02 6.00 0.32
C ALA A 52 -0.95 4.91 -0.23
N CYS A 53 -2.28 5.08 -0.16
CA CYS A 53 -3.23 4.17 -0.78
C CYS A 53 -3.07 4.07 -2.30
N LEU A 54 -2.86 5.21 -2.97
CA LEU A 54 -2.66 5.25 -4.42
C LEU A 54 -1.34 4.57 -4.83
N ASN A 55 -0.27 4.81 -4.08
CA ASN A 55 1.03 4.15 -4.30
C ASN A 55 0.90 2.63 -4.11
N MET A 56 0.22 2.20 -3.04
CA MET A 56 -0.04 0.77 -2.77
C MET A 56 -0.86 0.13 -3.89
N LYS A 57 -1.89 0.81 -4.38
CA LYS A 57 -2.69 0.33 -5.52
C LYS A 57 -1.81 0.15 -6.76
N LYS A 58 -1.02 1.16 -7.11
CA LYS A 58 -0.15 1.14 -8.30
C LYS A 58 0.89 0.01 -8.22
N ASP A 59 1.45 -0.24 -7.04
CA ASP A 59 2.40 -1.34 -6.84
C ASP A 59 1.73 -2.71 -7.01
N LEU A 60 0.53 -2.90 -6.46
CA LEU A 60 -0.26 -4.13 -6.66
C LEU A 60 -0.73 -4.32 -8.11
N GLU A 61 -0.90 -3.24 -8.88
CA GLU A 61 -1.20 -3.37 -10.32
C GLU A 61 0.00 -3.90 -11.13
N THR A 62 1.22 -3.89 -10.59
CA THR A 62 2.40 -4.41 -11.32
C THR A 62 2.49 -5.93 -11.38
N ILE A 63 1.73 -6.63 -10.53
CA ILE A 63 1.80 -8.09 -10.37
C ILE A 63 0.68 -8.84 -11.12
N PHE A 64 -0.24 -8.12 -11.80
CA PHE A 64 -1.36 -8.65 -12.58
C PHE A 64 -1.30 -8.22 -14.05
#